data_AF-A0A6C0KPU3-F1
#
_entry.id   AF-A0A6C0KPU3-F1
#
_cell.length_a   1.000
_cell.length_b   1.000
_cell.length_c   1.000
_cell.angle_alpha   90.00
_cell.angle_beta   90.00
_cell.angle_gamma   90.00
#
_symmetry.space_group_name_H-M   'P 1'
#
loop_
_entity.id
_entity.type
_entity.pdbx_description
1 polymer ?
#
loop_
_entity_poly.entity_id
_entity_poly.type
_entity_poly.pdbx_seq_one_letter_code
_entity_poly.pdbx_strand_id
1 'polypeptide(L)'
;MPSRSDMIAAVTQYCRNNNIHISYLYKSSKKELEDFIIKYNINVEELLFELDKERESKTQESKAKFVDAINVIKGEMDMLMLLLTDEQKEKFFLYRDSQNSI
;
A
#
# COMPACT_ATOMS: atom_id res chain seq x y z
N MET A 1 -16.14 22.12 5.67
CA MET A 1 -16.10 21.49 7.00
C MET A 1 -15.84 20.01 6.80
N PRO A 2 -14.78 19.45 7.41
CA PRO A 2 -14.42 18.03 7.27
C PRO A 2 -15.57 17.10 7.69
N SER A 3 -15.65 15.91 7.09
CA SER A 3 -16.60 14.90 7.52
C SER A 3 -16.18 14.31 8.87
N ARG A 4 -17.10 13.62 9.57
CA ARG A 4 -16.75 12.90 10.80
C ARG A 4 -15.65 11.85 10.56
N SER A 5 -15.66 11.21 9.38
CA SER A 5 -14.64 10.23 9.02
C SER A 5 -13.27 10.90 8.87
N ASP A 6 -13.22 12.06 8.22
CA ASP A 6 -11.99 12.85 8.04
C ASP A 6 -11.40 13.28 9.39
N MET A 7 -12.26 13.73 10.30
CA MET A 7 -11.86 14.10 11.66
C MET A 7 -11.31 12.90 12.43
N ILE A 8 -11.93 11.73 12.34
CA ILE A 8 -11.41 10.50 12.98
C ILE A 8 -10.03 10.15 12.41
N ALA A 9 -9.87 10.19 11.09
CA ALA A 9 -8.59 9.87 10.46
C ALA A 9 -7.48 10.84 10.90
N ALA A 10 -7.74 12.15 10.85
CA ALA A 10 -6.80 13.18 11.28
C ALA A 10 -6.48 13.07 12.77
N VAL A 11 -7.49 12.93 13.65
CA VAL A 11 -7.25 12.78 15.10
C VAL A 11 -6.47 11.50 15.40
N THR A 12 -6.75 10.40 14.69
CA THR A 12 -5.98 9.15 14.84
C THR A 12 -4.51 9.37 14.47
N GLN A 13 -4.25 10.01 13.32
CA GLN A 13 -2.89 10.29 12.88
C GLN A 13 -2.17 11.24 13.83
N TYR A 14 -2.84 12.31 14.29
CA TYR A 14 -2.30 13.21 15.29
C TYR A 14 -1.91 12.46 16.58
N CYS A 15 -2.81 11.61 17.08
CA CYS A 15 -2.56 10.83 18.29
C CYS A 15 -1.36 9.89 18.11
N ARG A 16 -1.25 9.25 16.94
CA ARG A 16 -0.10 8.40 16.59
C ARG A 16 1.20 9.20 16.57
N ASN A 17 1.22 10.38 15.95
CA ASN A 17 2.42 11.24 15.85
C ASN A 17 2.87 11.76 17.22
N ASN A 18 1.94 11.92 18.16
CA ASN A 18 2.20 12.49 19.49
C ASN A 18 2.20 11.44 20.62
N ASN A 19 2.16 10.13 20.30
CA ASN A 19 2.06 9.04 21.28
C ASN A 19 0.90 9.20 22.28
N ILE A 20 -0.23 9.75 21.84
CA ILE A 20 -1.44 9.90 22.64
C ILE A 20 -2.31 8.65 22.43
N HIS A 21 -2.68 7.98 23.51
CA HIS A 21 -3.59 6.84 23.45
C HIS A 21 -5.03 7.29 23.71
N ILE A 22 -5.92 7.11 22.72
CA ILE A 22 -7.35 7.36 22.86
C ILE A 22 -8.12 6.06 22.62
N SER A 23 -8.64 5.48 23.69
CA SER A 23 -9.68 4.46 23.59
C SER A 23 -10.97 5.13 23.15
N TYR A 24 -11.70 4.59 22.17
CA TYR A 24 -13.07 5.07 21.95
C TYR A 24 -13.29 5.97 20.73
N LEU A 25 -12.26 6.37 19.99
CA LEU A 25 -12.38 7.49 19.03
C LEU A 25 -13.49 7.31 17.98
N TYR A 26 -13.71 6.07 17.51
CA TYR A 26 -14.77 5.75 16.56
C TYR A 26 -16.19 5.83 17.13
N LYS A 27 -16.34 5.90 18.47
CA LYS A 27 -17.61 6.12 19.16
C LYS A 27 -17.88 7.61 19.43
N SER A 28 -16.85 8.46 19.35
CA SER A 28 -17.00 9.90 19.55
C SER A 28 -17.95 10.51 18.50
N SER A 29 -18.84 11.37 18.97
CA SER A 29 -19.69 12.21 18.15
C SER A 29 -18.88 13.22 17.34
N LYS A 30 -19.49 13.82 16.32
CA LYS A 30 -18.83 14.85 15.51
C LYS A 30 -18.39 16.05 16.36
N LYS A 31 -19.24 16.49 17.30
CA LYS A 31 -18.95 17.62 18.18
C LYS A 31 -17.74 17.34 19.09
N GLU A 32 -17.66 16.16 19.68
CA GLU A 32 -16.51 15.78 20.52
C GLU A 32 -15.20 15.76 19.72
N LEU A 33 -15.25 15.38 18.45
CA LEU A 33 -14.09 15.43 17.55
C LEU A 33 -13.72 16.88 17.21
N GLU A 34 -14.69 17.74 16.93
CA GLU A 34 -14.47 19.18 16.70
C GLU A 34 -13.85 19.86 17.93
N ASP A 35 -14.36 19.57 19.13
CA ASP A 35 -13.82 20.08 20.39
C ASP A 35 -12.37 19.60 20.61
N PHE A 36 -12.07 18.34 20.29
CA PHE A 36 -10.71 17.80 20.35
C PHE A 36 -9.77 18.49 19.36
N ILE A 37 -10.23 18.67 18.11
CA ILE A 37 -9.47 19.34 17.05
C ILE A 37 -9.11 20.77 17.46
N ILE A 38 -10.07 21.52 18.00
CA ILE A 38 -9.86 22.88 18.49
C ILE A 38 -8.90 22.88 19.68
N LYS A 39 -9.12 22.00 20.66
CA LYS A 39 -8.29 21.91 21.89
C LYS A 39 -6.82 21.66 21.59
N TYR A 40 -6.52 20.81 20.61
CA TYR A 40 -5.15 20.45 20.25
C TYR A 40 -4.64 21.19 19.00
N ASN A 41 -5.39 22.17 18.51
CA ASN A 41 -5.08 22.94 17.30
C ASN A 41 -4.68 22.04 16.11
N ILE A 42 -5.47 21.01 15.86
CA ILE A 42 -5.19 20.00 14.85
C ILE A 42 -5.53 20.56 13.46
N ASN A 43 -4.55 20.58 12.57
CA ASN A 43 -4.78 20.86 11.16
C ASN A 43 -5.26 19.59 10.44
N VAL A 44 -6.57 19.48 10.23
CA VAL A 44 -7.19 18.30 9.64
C VAL A 44 -6.72 18.09 8.19
N GLU A 45 -6.65 19.14 7.39
CA GLU A 45 -6.31 19.04 5.96
C GLU A 45 -4.87 18.56 5.76
N GLU A 46 -3.94 19.11 6.55
CA GLU A 46 -2.52 18.72 6.52
C GLU A 46 -2.31 17.26 6.88
N LEU A 47 -2.96 16.77 7.93
CA LEU A 47 -2.84 15.37 8.34
C LEU A 47 -3.46 14.40 7.33
N LEU A 48 -4.55 14.78 6.67
CA LEU A 48 -5.13 13.98 5.59
C LEU A 48 -4.19 13.91 4.38
N PHE A 49 -3.56 15.03 4.03
CA PHE A 49 -2.56 15.07 2.97
C PHE A 49 -1.35 14.18 3.28
N GLU A 50 -0.84 14.20 4.52
CA GLU A 50 0.22 13.30 4.96
C GLU A 50 -0.18 11.83 4.85
N LEU A 51 -1.41 11.49 5.27
CA LEU A 51 -1.94 10.13 5.17
C LEU A 51 -2.00 9.62 3.73
N ASP A 52 -2.43 10.46 2.79
CA ASP A 52 -2.49 10.08 1.38
C ASP A 52 -1.09 9.90 0.79
N LYS A 53 -0.14 10.78 1.13
CA LYS A 53 1.26 10.62 0.75
C LYS A 53 1.88 9.33 1.31
N GLU A 54 1.59 8.98 2.56
CA GLU A 54 2.02 7.71 3.16
C GLU A 54 1.45 6.51 2.38
N ARG A 55 0.16 6.53 2.00
CA ARG A 55 -0.47 5.46 1.24
C ARG A 55 0.15 5.30 -0.15
N GLU A 56 0.41 6.40 -0.83
CA GLU A 56 1.08 6.40 -2.13
C GLU A 56 2.49 5.81 -2.01
N SER A 57 3.28 6.24 -1.01
CA SER A 57 4.63 5.74 -0.80
C SER A 57 4.67 4.22 -0.55
N LYS A 58 3.77 3.69 0.29
CA LYS A 58 3.65 2.25 0.56
C LYS A 58 3.23 1.47 -0.68
N THR A 59 2.37 2.06 -1.50
CA THR A 59 1.94 1.45 -2.77
C THR A 59 3.10 1.38 -3.75
N GLN A 60 3.90 2.45 -3.87
CA GLN A 60 5.09 2.48 -4.71
C GLN A 60 6.15 1.47 -4.22
N GLU A 61 6.41 1.42 -2.91
CA GLU A 61 7.35 0.47 -2.32
C GLU A 61 6.92 -0.99 -2.58
N SER A 62 5.63 -1.29 -2.42
CA SER A 62 5.08 -2.63 -2.68
C SER A 62 5.22 -3.01 -4.16
N LYS A 63 4.95 -2.07 -5.08
CA LYS A 63 5.16 -2.29 -6.52
C LYS A 63 6.63 -2.52 -6.85
N ALA A 64 7.55 -1.75 -6.26
CA ALA A 64 8.98 -1.92 -6.47
C ALA A 64 9.44 -3.32 -6.03
N LYS A 65 9.06 -3.75 -4.81
CA LYS A 65 9.37 -5.11 -4.31
C LYS A 65 8.81 -6.21 -5.21
N PHE A 66 7.61 -6.02 -5.74
CA PHE A 66 7.01 -6.97 -6.68
C PHE A 66 7.77 -7.05 -8.01
N VAL A 67 8.18 -5.90 -8.55
CA VAL A 67 8.99 -5.84 -9.78
C VAL A 67 10.35 -6.51 -9.57
N ASP A 68 11.01 -6.26 -8.44
CA ASP A 68 12.28 -6.88 -8.09
C ASP A 68 12.15 -8.41 -8.01
N ALA A 69 11.09 -8.91 -7.36
CA ALA A 69 10.81 -10.34 -7.28
C ALA A 69 10.60 -10.97 -8.67
N ILE A 70 9.85 -10.30 -9.57
CA ILE A 70 9.69 -10.75 -10.95
C ILE A 70 11.03 -10.79 -11.69
N ASN A 71 11.88 -9.77 -11.50
CA ASN A 71 13.17 -9.70 -12.19
C ASN A 71 14.12 -10.82 -11.74
N VAL A 72 14.10 -11.18 -10.45
CA VAL A 72 14.84 -12.34 -9.93
C VAL A 72 14.37 -13.62 -10.61
N ILE A 73 13.06 -13.88 -10.62
CA ILE A 73 12.48 -15.08 -11.25
C ILE A 73 12.82 -15.13 -12.74
N LYS A 74 12.71 -14.00 -13.46
CA LYS A 74 13.08 -13.92 -14.88
C LYS A 74 14.54 -14.30 -15.10
N GLY A 75 15.46 -13.75 -14.30
CA GLY A 75 16.88 -14.07 -14.40
C GLY A 75 17.16 -15.56 -14.14
N GLU A 76 16.51 -16.16 -13.16
CA GLU A 76 16.60 -17.59 -12.90
C GLU A 76 16.06 -18.42 -14.07
N MET A 77 14.92 -18.04 -14.66
CA MET A 77 14.37 -18.69 -15.85
C MET A 77 15.30 -18.58 -17.05
N ASP A 78 15.90 -17.42 -17.29
CA ASP A 78 16.86 -17.22 -18.38
C ASP A 78 18.08 -18.15 -18.21
N MET A 79 18.59 -18.28 -16.98
CA MET A 79 19.68 -19.21 -16.66
C MET A 79 19.29 -20.67 -16.90
N LEU A 80 18.08 -21.08 -16.50
CA LEU A 80 17.59 -22.44 -16.75
C LEU A 80 17.40 -22.71 -18.25
N MET A 81 16.92 -21.73 -19.02
CA MET A 81 16.74 -21.86 -20.47
C MET A 81 18.07 -22.06 -21.20
N LEU A 82 19.18 -21.51 -20.69
CA LEU A 82 20.51 -21.76 -21.25
C LEU A 82 20.98 -23.21 -21.07
N LEU A 83 20.47 -23.92 -20.07
CA LEU A 83 20.81 -25.32 -19.81
C LEU A 83 20.03 -26.31 -20.69
N LEU A 84 19.00 -25.85 -21.38
CA LEU A 84 18.16 -26.70 -22.24
C LEU A 84 18.77 -26.88 -23.63
N THR A 85 18.59 -28.07 -24.18
CA THR A 85 18.84 -28.33 -25.61
C THR A 85 17.76 -27.67 -26.48
N ASP A 86 18.03 -27.52 -27.77
CA ASP A 86 17.07 -26.89 -28.69
C ASP A 86 15.75 -27.67 -28.77
N GLU A 87 15.79 -29.00 -28.76
CA GLU A 87 14.59 -29.85 -28.73
C GLU A 87 13.77 -29.66 -27.44
N GLN A 88 14.44 -29.48 -26.29
CA GLN A 88 13.77 -29.23 -25.01
C GLN A 88 13.13 -27.83 -24.97
N LYS A 89 13.80 -26.82 -25.52
CA LYS A 89 13.25 -25.46 -25.66
C LYS A 89 12.00 -25.45 -26.53
N GLU A 90 12.04 -26.16 -27.65
CA GLU A 90 10.89 -26.26 -28.57
C GLU A 90 9.67 -26.90 -27.86
N LYS A 91 9.87 -28.01 -27.14
CA LYS A 91 8.81 -28.64 -26.34
C LYS A 91 8.28 -27.72 -25.24
N PHE A 92 9.15 -26.96 -24.58
CA PHE A 92 8.75 -25.98 -23.58
C PHE A 92 7.87 -24.88 -24.16
N PHE A 93 8.23 -24.31 -25.33
CA PHE A 93 7.42 -23.28 -25.97
C PHE A 93 6.06 -23.81 -26.44
N LEU A 94 6.01 -25.00 -27.03
CA LEU A 94 4.76 -25.65 -27.41
C LEU A 94 3.84 -25.86 -26.19
N TYR A 95 4.39 -26.35 -25.08
CA TYR A 95 3.63 -26.51 -23.84
C TYR A 95 3.13 -25.16 -23.31
N ARG A 96 4.00 -24.16 -23.16
CA ARG A 96 3.63 -22.81 -22.71
C ARG A 96 2.49 -22.22 -23.55
N ASP A 97 2.60 -22.30 -24.87
CA ASP A 97 1.63 -21.71 -25.78
C ASP A 97 0.28 -22.45 -25.71
N SER A 98 0.28 -23.76 -25.45
CA SER A 98 -0.94 -24.53 -25.18
C SER A 98 -1.66 -24.10 -23.89
N GLN A 99 -0.92 -23.60 -22.88
CA GLN A 99 -1.51 -23.13 -21.62
C GLN A 99 -2.09 -21.70 -21.75
N ASN A 100 -1.55 -20.90 -22.67
CA ASN A 100 -1.97 -19.50 -22.87
C ASN A 100 -3.08 -19.33 -23.92
N SER A 101 -3.55 -20.41 -24.53
CA SER A 101 -4.58 -20.39 -25.59
C SER A 101 -6.02 -20.40 -25.05
N ILE A 102 -6.28 -19.69 -23.94
CA ILE A 102 -7.63 -19.48 -23.38
C ILE A 102 -8.19 -18.13 -23.85
#